data_AF-A0A1Y2IZP2-F1
#
_entry.id   AF-A0A1Y2IZP2-F1
#
_cell.length_a   1.000
_cell.length_b   1.000
_cell.length_c   1.000
_cell.angle_alpha   90.00
_cell.angle_beta   90.00
_cell.angle_gamma   90.00
#
_symmetry.space_group_name_H-M   'P 1'
#
loop_
_entity.id
_entity.type
_entity.pdbx_description
1 polymer ?
#
loop_
_entity_poly.entity_id
_entity_poly.type
_entity_poly.pdbx_seq_one_letter_code
_entity_poly.pdbx_strand_id
1 'polypeptide(L)' 'MSADAKSFYELKAELPGGKTYDFEQLKGKVVLIVNVASKCGFTPQYKGLQALYDKYKDRG' A
#
# COMPACT_ATOMS: atom_id res chain seq x y z
N MET A 1 23.24 2.08 19.85
CA MET A 1 22.26 2.70 18.94
C MET A 1 21.41 1.57 18.37
N SER A 2 20.31 1.20 19.02
CA SER A 2 19.40 0.17 18.47
C SER A 2 18.34 0.85 17.64
N ALA A 3 18.43 0.73 16.32
CA ALA A 3 17.29 0.91 15.44
C ALA A 3 16.60 -0.45 15.34
N ASP A 4 15.66 -0.74 16.25
CA ASP A 4 14.65 -1.80 16.10
C ASP A 4 13.66 -1.39 14.99
N ALA A 5 14.17 -1.21 13.77
CA ALA A 5 13.34 -1.00 12.60
C ALA A 5 12.76 -2.36 12.21
N LYS A 6 11.54 -2.64 12.68
CA LYS A 6 10.76 -3.79 12.21
C LYS A 6 10.71 -3.77 10.69
N SER A 7 10.92 -4.94 10.08
CA SER A 7 10.84 -5.08 8.64
C SER A 7 9.44 -4.69 8.15
N PHE A 8 9.35 -4.03 7.00
CA PHE A 8 8.08 -3.70 6.36
C PHE A 8 7.16 -4.94 6.24
N TYR A 9 7.75 -6.11 6.00
CA TYR A 9 7.03 -7.37 5.82
C TYR A 9 6.53 -8.01 7.13
N GLU A 10 6.90 -7.47 8.29
CA GLU A 10 6.37 -7.90 9.59
C GLU A 10 5.12 -7.11 9.99
N LEU A 11 4.77 -6.08 9.21
CA LEU A 11 3.63 -5.22 9.48
C LEU A 11 2.31 -5.91 9.10
N LYS A 12 1.27 -5.54 9.81
CA LYS A 12 -0.10 -5.99 9.55
C LYS A 12 -1.01 -4.77 9.58
N ALA A 13 -1.96 -4.71 8.67
CA ALA A 13 -2.99 -3.67 8.64
C ALA A 13 -4.38 -4.30 8.80
N GLU A 14 -5.28 -3.58 9.45
CA GLU A 14 -6.68 -3.96 9.50
C GLU A 14 -7.41 -3.39 8.27
N LEU A 15 -8.06 -4.27 7.51
CA LEU A 15 -8.89 -3.88 6.38
C LEU A 15 -10.29 -3.47 6.87
N PRO A 16 -11.00 -2.62 6.09
CA PRO A 16 -12.41 -2.41 6.30
C PRO A 16 -13.15 -3.77 6.35
N GLY A 17 -13.83 -4.05 7.48
CA GLY A 17 -14.48 -5.34 7.73
C GLY A 17 -13.74 -6.28 8.68
N GLY A 18 -12.69 -5.80 9.37
CA GLY A 18 -12.04 -6.51 10.48
C GLY A 18 -11.12 -7.66 10.07
N LYS A 19 -10.76 -7.74 8.78
CA LYS A 19 -9.79 -8.71 8.28
C LYS A 19 -8.38 -8.14 8.40
N THR A 20 -7.43 -8.96 8.82
CA THR A 20 -6.01 -8.57 8.86
C THR A 20 -5.35 -8.81 7.51
N TYR A 21 -4.67 -7.80 6.99
CA TYR A 21 -3.81 -7.88 5.82
C TYR A 21 -2.35 -7.97 6.26
N ASP A 22 -1.73 -9.12 6.01
CA ASP A 22 -0.33 -9.39 6.36
C ASP A 22 0.61 -8.90 5.26
N PHE A 23 1.58 -8.03 5.57
CA PHE A 23 2.44 -7.43 4.56
C PHE A 23 3.48 -8.41 4.02
N GLU A 24 3.66 -9.57 4.67
CA GLU A 24 4.54 -10.63 4.18
C GLU A 24 4.18 -11.07 2.75
N GLN A 25 2.90 -11.04 2.38
CA GLN A 25 2.44 -11.41 1.03
C GLN A 25 2.92 -10.47 -0.09
N LEU A 26 3.49 -9.31 0.27
CA LEU A 26 4.03 -8.32 -0.65
C LEU A 26 5.52 -8.54 -0.92
N LYS A 27 6.17 -9.54 -0.30
CA LYS A 27 7.58 -9.88 -0.57
C LYS A 27 7.80 -10.12 -2.06
N GLY A 28 8.84 -9.50 -2.61
CA GLY A 28 9.22 -9.62 -4.01
C GLY A 28 8.42 -8.74 -4.98
N LYS A 29 7.43 -7.97 -4.49
CA LYS A 29 6.65 -7.03 -5.29
C LYS A 29 7.09 -5.59 -5.03
N VAL A 30 6.94 -4.74 -6.04
CA VAL A 30 7.07 -3.29 -5.86
C VAL A 30 5.78 -2.76 -5.23
N VAL A 31 5.89 -2.12 -4.07
CA VAL A 31 4.74 -1.62 -3.29
C VAL A 31 4.72 -0.10 -3.28
N LEU A 32 3.58 0.48 -3.68
CA LEU A 32 3.30 1.92 -3.54
C LEU A 32 2.26 2.12 -2.44
N ILE A 33 2.65 2.76 -1.33
CA ILE A 33 1.76 3.08 -0.21
C ILE A 33 1.31 4.53 -0.33
N VAL A 34 0.00 4.76 -0.26
CA VAL A 34 -0.58 6.11 -0.39
C VAL A 34 -1.51 6.36 0.79
N ASN A 35 -1.27 7.45 1.52
CA ASN A 35 -2.19 7.95 2.53
C ASN A 35 -3.33 8.71 1.83
N VAL A 36 -4.52 8.12 1.79
CA VAL A 36 -5.70 8.71 1.14
C VAL A 36 -6.72 9.22 2.16
N ALA A 37 -7.53 10.22 1.76
CA ALA A 37 -8.64 10.75 2.55
C ALA A 37 -9.88 10.96 1.67
N SER A 38 -11.04 10.48 2.10
CA SER A 38 -12.28 10.45 1.30
C SER A 38 -12.99 11.81 1.14
N LYS A 39 -12.70 12.79 1.99
CA LYS A 39 -13.31 14.15 1.98
C LYS A 39 -12.36 15.26 1.53
N CYS A 40 -11.24 14.90 0.90
CA CYS A 40 -10.28 15.87 0.40
C CYS A 40 -10.63 16.19 -1.06
N GLY A 41 -10.60 17.46 -1.48
CA GLY A 41 -10.85 17.91 -2.88
C GLY A 41 -9.83 17.39 -3.92
N PHE A 42 -8.93 16.53 -3.47
CA PHE A 42 -7.87 15.86 -4.19
C PHE A 42 -8.29 14.49 -4.78
N THR A 43 -9.56 14.13 -4.72
CA THR A 43 -10.11 12.87 -5.29
C THR A 43 -9.73 12.56 -6.75
N PRO A 44 -9.46 13.52 -7.66
CA PRO A 44 -8.99 13.20 -9.02
C PRO A 44 -7.72 12.34 -9.09
N GLN A 45 -6.91 12.31 -8.02
CA GLN A 45 -5.66 11.55 -7.99
C GLN A 45 -5.83 10.02 -8.05
N TYR A 46 -7.01 9.48 -7.71
CA TYR A 46 -7.28 8.05 -7.87
C TYR A 46 -7.13 7.58 -9.33
N LYS A 47 -7.45 8.45 -10.31
CA LYS A 47 -7.27 8.11 -11.73
C LYS A 47 -5.80 7.94 -12.11
N GLY A 48 -4.92 8.78 -11.58
CA GLY A 48 -3.48 8.68 -11.80
C GLY A 48 -2.89 7.42 -11.15
N LEU A 49 -3.34 7.09 -9.93
CA LEU A 49 -2.95 5.87 -9.25
C LEU A 49 -3.40 4.61 -10.00
N GLN A 50 -4.62 4.62 -10.54
CA GLN A 50 -5.13 3.53 -11.38
C GLN A 50 -4.30 3.37 -12.66
N ALA A 51 -4.01 4.47 -13.36
CA ALA A 51 -3.18 4.42 -14.57
C ALA A 51 -1.75 3.91 -14.31
N LEU A 52 -1.17 4.26 -13.16
CA LEU A 52 0.09 3.71 -12.68
C LEU A 52 -0.01 2.20 -12.46
N TYR A 53 -1.04 1.74 -11.75
CA TYR A 53 -1.28 0.32 -11.51
C TYR A 53 -1.45 -0.44 -12.82
N ASP A 54 -2.32 0.02 -13.73
CA ASP A 54 -2.57 -0.65 -15.00
C ASP A 54 -1.31 -0.77 -15.86
N LYS A 55 -0.41 0.22 -15.78
CA LYS A 55 0.86 0.24 -16.52
C LYS A 55 1.92 -0.71 -15.95
N TYR A 56 1.92 -0.96 -14.64
CA TYR A 56 3.03 -1.64 -13.96
C TYR A 56 2.66 -2.95 -13.23
N LYS A 57 1.38 -3.29 -13.10
CA LYS A 57 0.91 -4.50 -12.37
C LYS A 57 1.51 -5.83 -12.87
N ASP A 58 1.91 -5.90 -14.14
CA ASP A 58 2.50 -7.11 -14.75
C ASP A 58 4.04 -7.06 -14.75
N ARG A 59 4.62 -5.96 -14.25
CA ARG A 59 6.07 -5.67 -14.24
C ARG A 59 6.65 -5.68 -12.83
N GLY A 60 5.88 -6.09 -11.83
CA GLY A 60 6.27 -6.13 -10.41
C GLY A 60 5.33 -6.98 -9.58
#